data_AF-A0AAJ0PZI4-F1
#
_entry.id   AF-A0AAJ0PZI4-F1
#
_cell.length_a   1.000
_cell.length_b   1.000
_cell.length_c   1.000
_cell.angle_alpha   90.00
_cell.angle_beta   90.00
_cell.angle_gamma   90.00
#
_symmetry.space_group_name_H-M   'P 1'
#
loop_
_entity.id
_entity.type
_entity.pdbx_description
1 polymer ?
#
loop_
_entity_poly.entity_id
_entity_poly.type
_entity_poly.pdbx_seq_one_letter_code
_entity_poly.pdbx_strand_id
1 'polypeptide(L)'
;MALLPRRPAGQPKTVRQQDYRAWRAEQMAAITDSSASARQSYWPHDEEDDGRHEHPWRQARERIVAFRAHVRGKLGWQPDIDQMPLMQRALGIPSYVPMTRQWWMVILWLFITPLIPLRWRLRAGRTLLRHVRTYEGREYLFERFVAPLWITRASYSEAIDHALRHLPLARAVKAYDALAFLEEGDMDAVIRLGVTRVEDMPERWRDVRRCYALTVIHALIDEGVLQRIDELDRLPVRDHYYGGAPLNVDVARLRSMVRVLLSAGMPREKVPDILDRPYGYDAMQLSATLMLLRARGLVDVAGLFDAVGERLWRVGEERWPRKFGQSGKWNARGLSQR
;
A
#
# COMPACT_ATOMS: atom_id res chain seq x y z
N MET A 1 30.40 -49.46 -26.27
CA MET A 1 29.30 -48.46 -26.39
C MET A 1 28.10 -48.97 -25.60
N ALA A 2 27.95 -48.53 -24.36
CA ALA A 2 26.84 -48.91 -23.49
C ALA A 2 25.65 -47.96 -23.74
N LEU A 3 24.54 -48.54 -24.18
CA LEU A 3 23.28 -47.83 -24.40
C LEU A 3 22.72 -47.35 -23.05
N LEU A 4 22.55 -46.04 -22.90
CA LEU A 4 21.88 -45.41 -21.77
C LEU A 4 20.45 -45.96 -21.63
N PRO A 5 19.99 -46.30 -20.41
CA PRO A 5 18.61 -46.71 -20.20
C PRO A 5 17.66 -45.53 -20.47
N ARG A 6 16.65 -45.81 -21.29
CA ARG A 6 15.53 -44.93 -21.62
C ARG A 6 14.92 -44.34 -20.35
N ARG A 7 14.93 -43.01 -20.26
CA ARG A 7 14.21 -42.19 -19.26
C ARG A 7 12.75 -42.65 -19.18
N PRO A 8 12.19 -43.04 -18.02
CA PRO A 8 10.78 -43.39 -17.94
C PRO A 8 9.93 -42.16 -18.27
N ALA A 9 8.99 -42.34 -19.20
CA ALA A 9 8.01 -41.35 -19.60
C ALA A 9 7.23 -40.85 -18.37
N GLY A 10 6.94 -39.54 -18.36
CA GLY A 10 6.47 -38.81 -17.19
C GLY A 10 5.22 -39.42 -16.54
N GLN A 11 5.23 -39.43 -15.20
CA GLN A 11 4.04 -39.70 -14.39
C GLN A 11 2.84 -38.87 -14.90
N PRO A 12 1.64 -39.46 -14.96
CA PRO A 12 0.47 -38.77 -15.48
C PRO A 12 0.20 -37.50 -14.65
N LYS A 13 -0.12 -36.41 -15.36
CA LYS A 13 -0.34 -35.05 -14.82
C LYS A 13 -1.32 -35.02 -13.62
N THR A 14 -2.20 -36.01 -13.53
CA THR A 14 -3.17 -36.25 -12.46
C THR A 14 -2.53 -36.70 -11.14
N VAL A 15 -1.56 -37.61 -11.17
CA VAL A 15 -0.83 -38.09 -9.97
C VAL A 15 -0.07 -36.95 -9.32
N ARG A 16 0.70 -36.18 -10.12
CA ARG A 16 1.40 -34.97 -9.64
C ARG A 16 0.48 -33.86 -9.13
N GLN A 17 -0.80 -33.87 -9.50
CA GLN A 17 -1.78 -32.93 -8.96
C GLN A 17 -2.34 -33.40 -7.63
N GLN A 18 -2.57 -34.71 -7.48
CA GLN A 18 -3.02 -35.31 -6.22
C GLN A 18 -1.93 -35.21 -5.15
N ASP A 19 -0.67 -35.53 -5.49
CA ASP A 19 0.48 -35.41 -4.59
C ASP A 19 0.61 -33.97 -4.06
N TYR A 20 0.49 -32.99 -4.96
CA TYR A 20 0.53 -31.58 -4.58
C TYR A 20 -0.65 -31.17 -3.68
N ARG A 21 -1.86 -31.70 -3.92
CA ARG A 21 -3.03 -31.39 -3.09
C ARG A 21 -2.90 -31.98 -1.70
N ALA A 22 -2.45 -33.23 -1.59
CA ALA A 22 -2.20 -33.90 -0.32
C ALA A 22 -1.14 -33.16 0.49
N TRP A 23 0.02 -32.89 -0.12
CA TRP A 23 1.09 -32.12 0.49
C TRP A 23 0.65 -30.72 0.92
N ARG A 24 -0.11 -29.99 0.09
CA ARG A 24 -0.65 -28.67 0.45
C ARG A 24 -1.57 -28.75 1.67
N ALA A 25 -2.44 -29.75 1.76
CA ALA A 25 -3.34 -29.93 2.89
C ALA A 25 -2.57 -30.20 4.18
N GLU A 26 -1.55 -31.07 4.12
CA GLU A 26 -0.65 -31.37 5.24
C GLU A 26 0.08 -30.12 5.74
N GLN A 27 0.68 -29.35 4.82
CA GLN A 27 1.37 -28.11 5.20
C GLN A 27 0.41 -27.06 5.78
N MET A 28 -0.82 -26.96 5.26
CA MET A 28 -1.83 -26.05 5.80
C MET A 28 -2.29 -26.47 7.21
N ALA A 29 -2.47 -27.77 7.45
CA ALA A 29 -2.78 -28.29 8.79
C ALA A 29 -1.66 -27.97 9.79
N ALA A 30 -0.40 -28.20 9.41
CA ALA A 30 0.75 -27.89 10.26
C ALA A 30 0.86 -26.39 10.65
N ILE A 31 0.44 -25.48 9.76
CA ILE A 31 0.38 -24.04 10.06
C ILE A 31 -0.75 -23.74 11.06
N THR A 32 -1.93 -24.34 10.87
CA THR A 32 -3.05 -24.17 11.80
C THR A 32 -2.68 -24.64 13.19
N ASP A 33 -2.06 -25.82 13.31
CA ASP A 33 -1.62 -26.38 14.59
C ASP A 33 -0.54 -25.52 15.25
N SER A 34 0.43 -25.01 14.47
CA SER A 34 1.47 -24.10 14.98
C SER A 34 0.92 -22.72 15.39
N SER A 35 -0.11 -22.22 14.70
CA SER A 35 -0.74 -20.95 15.04
C SER A 35 -1.63 -21.06 16.28
N ALA A 36 -2.30 -22.21 16.46
CA ALA A 36 -3.08 -22.51 17.64
C ALA A 36 -2.19 -22.65 18.89
N SER A 37 -1.03 -23.30 18.76
CA SER A 37 -0.07 -23.42 19.86
C SER A 37 0.62 -22.09 20.21
N ALA A 38 0.93 -21.26 19.20
CA ALA A 38 1.47 -19.92 19.42
C ALA A 38 0.47 -18.99 20.12
N ARG A 39 -0.83 -19.05 19.75
CA ARG A 39 -1.91 -18.32 20.43
C ARG A 39 -2.12 -18.78 21.87
N GLN A 40 -1.87 -20.05 22.17
CA GLN A 40 -1.95 -20.58 23.53
C GLN A 40 -0.78 -20.15 24.44
N SER A 41 0.36 -19.77 23.85
CA SER A 41 1.55 -19.34 24.58
C SER A 41 1.63 -17.82 24.82
N TYR A 42 0.79 -17.03 24.15
CA TYR A 42 0.73 -15.58 24.33
C TYR A 42 -0.41 -15.24 25.29
N TRP A 43 -0.08 -14.54 26.38
CA TRP A 43 -1.05 -14.18 27.43
C TRP A 43 -2.24 -13.39 26.84
N PRO A 44 -3.46 -13.59 27.39
CA PRO A 44 -4.68 -12.99 26.86
C PRO A 44 -4.71 -11.51 27.26
N HIS A 45 -4.25 -10.64 26.37
CA HIS A 45 -4.73 -9.26 26.37
C HIS A 45 -5.82 -9.15 25.34
N ASP A 46 -6.98 -8.72 25.82
CA ASP A 46 -8.21 -8.36 25.11
C ASP A 46 -7.98 -7.88 23.67
N GLU A 47 -7.97 -8.83 22.73
CA GLU A 47 -8.50 -8.55 21.40
C GLU A 47 -10.01 -8.50 21.59
N GLU A 48 -10.54 -7.30 21.85
CA GLU A 48 -11.94 -7.01 21.55
C GLU A 48 -12.14 -7.42 20.08
N ASP A 49 -12.73 -8.61 19.92
CA ASP A 49 -13.22 -9.15 18.67
C ASP A 49 -14.29 -8.18 18.17
N ASP A 50 -13.83 -7.14 17.47
CA ASP A 50 -14.60 -6.23 16.66
C ASP A 50 -15.37 -7.15 15.69
N GLY A 51 -16.59 -7.57 16.07
CA GLY A 51 -17.36 -8.67 15.47
C GLY A 51 -17.74 -8.53 13.99
N ARG A 52 -17.00 -7.74 13.22
CA ARG A 52 -16.90 -7.76 11.77
C ARG A 52 -16.42 -9.14 11.34
N HIS A 53 -17.38 -10.02 11.08
CA HIS A 53 -17.12 -11.29 10.44
C HIS A 53 -16.31 -11.05 9.17
N GLU A 54 -15.01 -11.36 9.21
CA GLU A 54 -14.16 -11.23 8.05
C GLU A 54 -14.74 -12.08 6.92
N HIS A 55 -14.91 -11.47 5.75
CA HIS A 55 -15.52 -12.13 4.61
C HIS A 55 -14.80 -13.48 4.33
N PRO A 56 -15.50 -14.61 4.13
CA PRO A 56 -14.87 -15.94 3.99
C PRO A 56 -13.80 -16.01 2.89
N TRP A 57 -13.98 -15.28 1.78
CA TRP A 57 -12.97 -15.13 0.72
C TRP A 57 -11.67 -14.43 1.18
N ARG A 58 -11.72 -13.47 2.11
CA ARG A 58 -10.52 -12.83 2.67
C ARG A 58 -9.72 -13.82 3.51
N GLN A 59 -10.39 -14.52 4.42
CA GLN A 59 -9.77 -15.58 5.22
C GLN A 59 -9.15 -16.67 4.35
N ALA A 60 -9.83 -17.10 3.28
CA ALA A 60 -9.28 -18.08 2.35
C ALA A 60 -8.02 -17.56 1.63
N ARG A 61 -7.99 -16.28 1.25
CA ARG A 61 -6.84 -15.63 0.62
C ARG A 61 -5.66 -15.54 1.60
N GLU A 62 -5.90 -15.12 2.84
CA GLU A 62 -4.88 -15.03 3.89
C GLU A 62 -4.27 -16.39 4.20
N ARG A 63 -5.09 -17.45 4.31
CA ARG A 63 -4.59 -18.83 4.48
C ARG A 63 -3.66 -19.25 3.34
N ILE A 64 -3.95 -18.85 2.10
CA ILE A 64 -3.08 -19.14 0.95
C ILE A 64 -1.76 -18.38 1.04
N VAL A 65 -1.80 -17.10 1.43
CA VAL A 65 -0.61 -16.26 1.61
C VAL A 65 0.26 -16.82 2.73
N ALA A 66 -0.33 -17.12 3.89
CA ALA A 66 0.35 -17.73 5.03
C ALA A 66 1.02 -19.07 4.66
N PHE A 67 0.32 -19.91 3.90
CA PHE A 67 0.89 -21.15 3.36
C PHE A 67 2.12 -20.90 2.48
N ARG A 68 2.06 -19.93 1.56
CA ARG A 68 3.20 -19.62 0.68
C ARG A 68 4.36 -18.99 1.44
N ALA A 69 4.08 -18.13 2.41
CA ALA A 69 5.08 -17.56 3.31
C ALA A 69 5.79 -18.63 4.13
N HIS A 70 5.04 -19.61 4.66
CA HIS A 70 5.60 -20.77 5.36
C HIS A 70 6.50 -21.62 4.46
N VAL A 71 6.06 -21.91 3.24
CA VAL A 71 6.87 -22.64 2.24
C VAL A 71 8.14 -21.87 1.90
N ARG A 72 8.07 -20.55 1.73
CA ARG A 72 9.25 -19.68 1.52
C ARG A 72 10.21 -19.79 2.71
N GLY A 73 9.69 -19.68 3.93
CA GLY A 73 10.45 -19.82 5.16
C GLY A 73 11.20 -21.15 5.21
N LYS A 74 10.48 -22.27 5.04
CA LYS A 74 11.10 -23.62 4.99
C LYS A 74 12.22 -23.71 3.95
N LEU A 75 12.02 -23.14 2.76
CA LEU A 75 13.02 -23.15 1.68
C LEU A 75 14.29 -22.34 2.01
N GLY A 76 14.18 -21.33 2.89
CA GLY A 76 15.30 -20.53 3.36
C GLY A 76 16.16 -21.24 4.41
N TRP A 77 15.52 -21.99 5.32
CA TRP A 77 16.18 -22.60 6.49
C TRP A 77 16.55 -24.08 6.32
N GLN A 78 15.66 -24.88 5.74
CA GLN A 78 15.82 -26.34 5.58
C GLN A 78 15.24 -26.77 4.23
N PRO A 79 15.99 -26.62 3.12
CA PRO A 79 15.52 -27.03 1.81
C PRO A 79 15.47 -28.56 1.72
N ASP A 80 14.28 -29.14 1.80
CA ASP A 80 14.07 -30.55 1.50
C ASP A 80 14.12 -30.76 -0.02
N ILE A 81 15.16 -31.47 -0.49
CA ILE A 81 15.43 -31.70 -1.91
C ILE A 81 14.28 -32.45 -2.58
N ASP A 82 13.64 -33.37 -1.85
CA ASP A 82 12.58 -34.22 -2.40
C ASP A 82 11.27 -33.45 -2.59
N GLN A 83 11.05 -32.41 -1.78
CA GLN A 83 9.86 -31.55 -1.86
C GLN A 83 10.04 -30.32 -2.77
N MET A 84 11.25 -30.08 -3.29
CA MET A 84 11.55 -28.90 -4.13
C MET A 84 10.55 -28.68 -5.29
N PRO A 85 10.13 -29.71 -6.07
CA PRO A 85 9.16 -29.50 -7.15
C PRO A 85 7.78 -29.04 -6.66
N LEU A 86 7.37 -29.47 -5.47
CA LEU A 86 6.10 -29.09 -4.83
C LEU A 86 6.18 -27.66 -4.30
N MET A 87 7.33 -27.29 -3.71
CA MET A 87 7.61 -25.93 -3.25
C MET A 87 7.69 -24.93 -4.40
N GLN A 88 8.35 -25.28 -5.53
CA GLN A 88 8.35 -24.48 -6.76
C GLN A 88 6.94 -24.19 -7.24
N ARG A 89 6.10 -25.23 -7.26
CA ARG A 89 4.71 -25.12 -7.67
C ARG A 89 3.90 -24.24 -6.71
N ALA A 90 4.13 -24.33 -5.40
CA ALA A 90 3.45 -23.51 -4.39
C ALA A 90 3.78 -22.01 -4.53
N LEU A 91 5.05 -21.69 -4.77
CA LEU A 91 5.56 -20.34 -4.99
C LEU A 91 5.35 -19.85 -6.43
N GLY A 92 4.79 -20.69 -7.31
CA GLY A 92 4.58 -20.36 -8.72
C GLY A 92 5.87 -20.06 -9.49
N ILE A 93 6.99 -20.64 -9.05
CA ILE A 93 8.30 -20.53 -9.70
C ILE A 93 8.37 -21.60 -10.80
N PRO A 94 8.77 -21.24 -12.04
CA PRO A 94 8.96 -22.22 -13.10
C PRO A 94 10.06 -23.23 -12.78
N SER A 95 9.89 -24.49 -13.21
CA SER A 95 10.81 -25.58 -12.87
C SER A 95 12.22 -25.46 -13.45
N TYR A 96 12.42 -24.60 -14.45
CA TYR A 96 13.74 -24.32 -15.02
C TYR A 96 14.54 -23.28 -14.21
N VAL A 97 13.91 -22.56 -13.27
CA VAL A 97 14.59 -21.58 -12.43
C VAL A 97 15.24 -22.32 -11.25
N PRO A 98 16.56 -22.22 -11.06
CA PRO A 98 17.23 -22.85 -9.94
C PRO A 98 16.75 -22.24 -8.62
N MET A 99 16.39 -23.08 -7.65
CA MET A 99 16.02 -22.64 -6.30
C MET A 99 17.22 -22.42 -5.40
N THR A 100 18.31 -23.16 -5.64
CA THR A 100 19.53 -23.09 -4.84
C THR A 100 20.55 -22.19 -5.50
N ARG A 101 21.25 -21.42 -4.68
CA ARG A 101 22.35 -20.56 -5.13
C ARG A 101 23.58 -21.45 -5.30
N GLN A 102 23.93 -21.77 -6.54
CA GLN A 102 25.14 -22.54 -6.81
C GLN A 102 26.37 -21.65 -6.56
N TRP A 103 27.44 -22.21 -5.99
CA TRP A 103 28.63 -21.46 -5.57
C TRP A 103 29.30 -20.70 -6.74
N TRP A 104 29.33 -21.31 -7.94
CA TRP A 104 29.89 -20.68 -9.14
C TRP A 104 29.10 -19.43 -9.56
N MET A 105 27.81 -19.37 -9.25
CA MET A 105 27.03 -18.17 -9.50
C MET A 105 27.64 -17.03 -8.70
N VAL A 106 27.95 -17.22 -7.41
CA VAL A 106 28.52 -16.16 -6.54
C VAL A 106 29.75 -15.52 -7.17
N ILE A 107 30.62 -16.33 -7.78
CA ILE A 107 31.82 -15.88 -8.49
C ILE A 107 31.41 -15.06 -9.72
N LEU A 108 30.47 -15.55 -10.53
CA LEU A 108 29.91 -14.81 -11.66
C LEU A 108 29.34 -13.44 -11.20
N TRP A 109 28.64 -13.42 -10.05
CA TRP A 109 28.06 -12.20 -9.50
C TRP A 109 29.10 -11.18 -9.07
N LEU A 110 30.20 -11.63 -8.48
CA LEU A 110 31.21 -10.74 -7.91
C LEU A 110 32.15 -10.17 -8.98
N PHE A 111 32.52 -10.98 -9.99
CA PHE A 111 33.52 -10.60 -10.99
C PHE A 111 32.92 -10.12 -12.32
N ILE A 112 31.78 -10.66 -12.74
CA ILE A 112 31.22 -10.38 -14.09
C ILE A 112 30.11 -9.34 -14.03
N THR A 113 29.24 -9.37 -13.02
CA THR A 113 28.12 -8.41 -12.89
C THR A 113 28.54 -6.93 -12.95
N PRO A 114 29.66 -6.49 -12.34
CA PRO A 114 30.10 -5.09 -12.44
C PRO A 114 30.39 -4.64 -13.88
N LEU A 115 30.77 -5.58 -14.76
CA LEU A 115 31.07 -5.32 -16.17
C LEU A 115 29.80 -5.24 -17.05
N ILE A 116 28.66 -5.71 -16.54
CA ILE A 116 27.39 -5.70 -17.27
C ILE A 116 26.72 -4.33 -17.11
N PRO A 117 26.32 -3.66 -18.22
CA PRO A 117 25.64 -2.38 -18.14
C PRO A 117 24.38 -2.46 -17.29
N LEU A 118 24.14 -1.44 -16.45
CA LEU A 118 23.08 -1.49 -15.44
C LEU A 118 21.68 -1.77 -16.02
N ARG A 119 21.35 -1.19 -17.17
CA ARG A 119 20.07 -1.41 -17.85
C ARG A 119 19.82 -2.90 -18.16
N TRP A 120 20.87 -3.64 -18.50
CA TRP A 120 20.78 -5.07 -18.80
C TRP A 120 20.56 -5.88 -17.52
N ARG A 121 21.25 -5.52 -16.43
CA ARG A 121 21.04 -6.12 -15.10
C ARG A 121 19.61 -5.94 -14.60
N LEU A 122 19.08 -4.72 -14.70
CA LEU A 122 17.69 -4.39 -14.35
C LEU A 122 16.69 -5.17 -15.21
N ARG A 123 16.94 -5.24 -16.53
CA ARG A 123 16.08 -6.00 -17.45
C ARG A 123 16.08 -7.48 -17.14
N ALA A 124 17.26 -8.08 -16.91
CA ALA A 124 17.40 -9.48 -16.55
C ALA A 124 16.64 -9.82 -15.25
N GLY A 125 16.79 -8.99 -14.22
CA GLY A 125 16.06 -9.13 -12.95
C GLY A 125 14.54 -9.08 -13.16
N ARG A 126 14.03 -8.07 -13.87
CA ARG A 126 12.59 -7.95 -14.18
C ARG A 126 12.08 -9.13 -15.00
N THR A 127 12.85 -9.60 -15.99
CA THR A 127 12.44 -10.76 -16.78
C THR A 127 12.36 -12.01 -15.94
N LEU A 128 13.30 -12.23 -15.01
CA LEU A 128 13.25 -13.38 -14.11
C LEU A 128 11.98 -13.36 -13.25
N LEU A 129 11.66 -12.22 -12.63
CA LEU A 129 10.48 -12.07 -11.77
C LEU A 129 9.17 -12.17 -12.55
N ARG A 130 9.12 -11.71 -13.81
CA ARG A 130 7.91 -11.75 -14.64
C ARG A 130 7.39 -13.18 -14.91
N HIS A 131 8.26 -14.18 -14.89
CA HIS A 131 7.86 -15.57 -15.11
C HIS A 131 7.25 -16.24 -13.87
N VAL A 132 7.30 -15.56 -12.71
CA VAL A 132 6.90 -16.10 -11.42
C VAL A 132 5.52 -15.56 -11.07
N ARG A 133 4.60 -16.47 -10.76
CA ARG A 133 3.17 -16.14 -10.64
C ARG A 133 2.81 -15.48 -9.31
N THR A 134 3.45 -15.88 -8.21
CA THR A 134 3.06 -15.41 -6.87
C THR A 134 4.03 -14.35 -6.36
N TYR A 135 3.56 -13.51 -5.42
CA TYR A 135 4.38 -12.50 -4.77
C TYR A 135 5.52 -13.14 -3.97
N GLU A 136 5.21 -14.16 -3.18
CA GLU A 136 6.17 -14.84 -2.29
C GLU A 136 7.27 -15.56 -3.07
N GLY A 137 6.96 -16.08 -4.26
CA GLY A 137 7.96 -16.64 -5.16
C GLY A 137 8.85 -15.58 -5.80
N ARG A 138 8.29 -14.40 -6.12
CA ARG A 138 9.05 -13.26 -6.63
C ARG A 138 9.96 -12.69 -5.56
N GLU A 139 9.46 -12.53 -4.33
CA GLU A 139 10.23 -12.14 -3.15
C GLU A 139 11.42 -13.08 -2.94
N TYR A 140 11.18 -14.39 -2.91
CA TYR A 140 12.23 -15.39 -2.75
C TYR A 140 13.33 -15.28 -3.82
N LEU A 141 12.94 -15.19 -5.10
CA LEU A 141 13.89 -15.06 -6.19
C LEU A 141 14.56 -13.70 -6.23
N PHE A 142 13.89 -12.66 -5.75
CA PHE A 142 14.46 -11.34 -5.64
C PHE A 142 15.60 -11.34 -4.63
N GLU A 143 15.36 -11.77 -3.40
CA GLU A 143 16.37 -11.81 -2.34
C GLU A 143 17.58 -12.68 -2.74
N ARG A 144 17.32 -13.83 -3.38
CA ARG A 144 18.37 -14.80 -3.67
C ARG A 144 19.15 -14.51 -4.94
N PHE A 145 18.50 -13.95 -5.96
CA PHE A 145 19.09 -13.70 -7.28
C PHE A 145 19.02 -12.24 -7.69
N VAL A 146 17.91 -11.53 -7.60
CA VAL A 146 17.85 -10.16 -8.17
C VAL A 146 18.60 -9.11 -7.35
N ALA A 147 18.49 -9.14 -6.02
CA ALA A 147 19.11 -8.17 -5.14
C ALA A 147 20.64 -8.16 -5.27
N PRO A 148 21.33 -9.32 -5.30
CA PRO A 148 22.76 -9.37 -5.63
C PRO A 148 23.11 -8.81 -7.02
N LEU A 149 22.17 -8.75 -7.97
CA LEU A 149 22.43 -8.46 -9.41
C LEU A 149 22.48 -6.97 -9.59
N TRP A 150 21.50 -6.36 -8.94
CA TRP A 150 21.30 -4.95 -8.91
C TRP A 150 22.26 -4.33 -7.90
N ILE A 151 22.83 -5.14 -6.99
CA ILE A 151 23.69 -4.66 -5.89
C ILE A 151 22.87 -3.66 -5.04
N THR A 152 21.63 -4.03 -4.76
CA THR A 152 20.69 -3.25 -3.94
C THR A 152 20.66 -3.80 -2.52
N ARG A 153 20.37 -2.92 -1.56
CA ARG A 153 20.09 -3.28 -0.17
C ARG A 153 18.59 -3.32 0.12
N ALA A 154 17.74 -2.99 -0.84
CA ALA A 154 16.30 -3.06 -0.68
C ALA A 154 15.87 -4.51 -0.45
N SER A 155 15.01 -4.71 0.54
CA SER A 155 14.17 -5.91 0.62
C SER A 155 13.09 -5.83 -0.47
N TYR A 156 12.59 -6.99 -0.92
CA TYR A 156 11.44 -6.98 -1.82
C TYR A 156 10.20 -6.53 -1.05
N SER A 157 9.54 -5.49 -1.53
CA SER A 157 8.29 -4.99 -0.97
C SER A 157 7.16 -5.08 -1.99
N GLU A 158 5.91 -4.98 -1.53
CA GLU A 158 4.74 -4.90 -2.40
C GLU A 158 4.82 -3.69 -3.35
N ALA A 159 5.36 -2.56 -2.88
CA ALA A 159 5.62 -1.40 -3.73
C ALA A 159 6.63 -1.70 -4.85
N ILE A 160 7.73 -2.41 -4.55
CA ILE A 160 8.71 -2.82 -5.57
C ILE A 160 8.07 -3.80 -6.56
N ASP A 161 7.29 -4.78 -6.09
CA ASP A 161 6.56 -5.72 -6.97
C ASP A 161 5.64 -4.98 -7.94
N HIS A 162 4.83 -4.05 -7.40
CA HIS A 162 3.89 -3.26 -8.18
C HIS A 162 4.62 -2.35 -9.18
N ALA A 163 5.66 -1.63 -8.74
CA ALA A 163 6.48 -0.78 -9.60
C ALA A 163 7.12 -1.57 -10.75
N LEU A 164 7.69 -2.75 -10.49
CA LEU A 164 8.32 -3.58 -11.53
C LEU A 164 7.32 -4.15 -12.54
N ARG A 165 6.04 -4.25 -12.18
CA ARG A 165 4.99 -4.73 -13.06
C ARG A 165 4.41 -3.60 -13.92
N HIS A 166 4.18 -2.43 -13.32
CA HIS A 166 3.39 -1.36 -13.92
C HIS A 166 4.23 -0.19 -14.47
N LEU A 167 5.43 0.06 -13.93
CA LEU A 167 6.28 1.16 -14.36
C LEU A 167 7.43 0.71 -15.27
N PRO A 168 8.02 1.61 -16.08
CA PRO A 168 9.30 1.37 -16.74
C PRO A 168 10.41 1.11 -15.71
N LEU A 169 11.50 0.46 -16.16
CA LEU A 169 12.66 0.24 -15.31
C LEU A 169 13.33 1.57 -14.97
N ALA A 170 13.73 1.71 -13.70
CA ALA A 170 14.50 2.86 -13.26
C ALA A 170 15.87 2.91 -13.96
N ARG A 171 16.44 4.10 -14.06
CA ARG A 171 17.78 4.39 -14.55
C ARG A 171 18.84 4.07 -13.51
N ALA A 172 18.47 4.12 -12.23
CA ALA A 172 19.34 3.86 -11.09
C ALA A 172 18.72 2.83 -10.15
N VAL A 173 19.54 1.92 -9.64
CA VAL A 173 19.10 0.90 -8.66
C VAL A 173 18.64 1.54 -7.36
N LYS A 174 19.33 2.60 -6.92
CA LYS A 174 19.03 3.34 -5.69
C LYS A 174 17.59 3.86 -5.62
N ALA A 175 16.93 4.06 -6.76
CA ALA A 175 15.53 4.47 -6.80
C ALA A 175 14.60 3.41 -6.18
N TYR A 176 14.94 2.11 -6.28
CA TYR A 176 14.19 1.04 -5.64
C TYR A 176 14.42 0.97 -4.13
N ASP A 177 15.58 1.42 -3.64
CA ASP A 177 15.81 1.54 -2.19
C ASP A 177 14.85 2.57 -1.57
N ALA A 178 14.38 3.55 -2.35
CA ALA A 178 13.39 4.52 -1.89
C ALA A 178 11.98 3.91 -1.69
N LEU A 179 11.70 2.77 -2.32
CA LEU A 179 10.43 2.05 -2.19
C LEU A 179 10.39 1.05 -1.02
N ALA A 180 11.50 0.93 -0.27
CA ALA A 180 11.52 0.15 0.95
C ALA A 180 10.44 0.68 1.93
N PHE A 181 9.71 -0.24 2.55
CA PHE A 181 8.62 0.04 3.51
C PHE A 181 7.36 0.71 2.94
N LEU A 182 7.23 0.81 1.62
CA LEU A 182 5.97 1.21 0.98
C LEU A 182 5.14 -0.02 0.59
N GLU A 183 3.82 0.15 0.59
CA GLU A 183 2.82 -0.88 0.25
C GLU A 183 2.42 -0.80 -1.24
N GLU A 184 1.72 -1.81 -1.75
CA GLU A 184 1.19 -1.79 -3.14
C GLU A 184 0.32 -0.55 -3.39
N GLY A 185 -0.54 -0.21 -2.44
CA GLY A 185 -1.48 0.89 -2.60
C GLY A 185 -0.82 2.28 -2.61
N ASP A 186 0.41 2.41 -2.07
CA ASP A 186 1.21 3.62 -2.20
C ASP A 186 1.57 3.87 -3.66
N MET A 187 2.00 2.82 -4.36
CA MET A 187 2.37 2.90 -5.77
C MET A 187 1.16 3.19 -6.64
N ASP A 188 0.01 2.57 -6.35
CA ASP A 188 -1.24 2.87 -7.07
C ASP A 188 -1.62 4.36 -6.94
N ALA A 189 -1.53 4.92 -5.73
CA ALA A 189 -1.83 6.33 -5.49
C ALA A 189 -0.94 7.27 -6.30
N VAL A 190 0.39 7.06 -6.29
CA VAL A 190 1.31 7.96 -7.00
C VAL A 190 1.22 7.81 -8.52
N ILE A 191 0.93 6.60 -9.02
CA ILE A 191 0.68 6.38 -10.45
C ILE A 191 -0.59 7.11 -10.88
N ARG A 192 -1.67 7.07 -10.07
CA ARG A 192 -2.90 7.84 -10.31
C ARG A 192 -2.66 9.36 -10.29
N LEU A 193 -1.70 9.83 -9.51
CA LEU A 193 -1.23 11.22 -9.48
C LEU A 193 -0.26 11.61 -10.61
N GLY A 194 0.02 10.67 -11.53
CA GLY A 194 0.80 10.93 -12.75
C GLY A 194 2.29 10.60 -12.66
N VAL A 195 2.76 9.91 -11.61
CA VAL A 195 4.14 9.44 -11.52
C VAL A 195 4.36 8.32 -12.53
N THR A 196 5.25 8.57 -13.50
CA THR A 196 5.53 7.61 -14.59
C THR A 196 6.78 6.78 -14.35
N ARG A 197 7.66 7.19 -13.42
CA ARG A 197 8.89 6.48 -13.09
C ARG A 197 9.14 6.49 -11.60
N VAL A 198 9.87 5.48 -11.12
CA VAL A 198 10.19 5.34 -9.69
C VAL A 198 11.08 6.48 -9.21
N GLU A 199 11.95 7.00 -10.07
CA GLU A 199 12.86 8.10 -9.76
C GLU A 199 12.15 9.43 -9.57
N ASP A 200 10.95 9.58 -10.12
CA ASP A 200 10.15 10.80 -10.03
C ASP A 200 9.30 10.82 -8.74
N MET A 201 9.46 9.82 -7.87
CA MET A 201 8.79 9.77 -6.57
C MET A 201 9.27 10.92 -5.68
N PRO A 202 8.38 11.82 -5.23
CA PRO A 202 8.78 12.93 -4.38
C PRO A 202 9.13 12.45 -2.97
N GLU A 203 10.16 13.02 -2.36
CA GLU A 203 10.53 12.74 -0.97
C GLU A 203 9.37 13.02 -0.01
N ARG A 204 8.58 14.06 -0.31
CA ARG A 204 7.39 14.48 0.44
C ARG A 204 6.31 13.40 0.54
N TRP A 205 6.28 12.41 -0.36
CA TRP A 205 5.34 11.29 -0.26
C TRP A 205 5.44 10.58 1.10
N ARG A 206 6.68 10.41 1.61
CA ARG A 206 6.90 9.75 2.90
C ARG A 206 6.38 10.57 4.06
N ASP A 207 6.54 11.88 4.01
CA ASP A 207 6.05 12.78 5.05
C ASP A 207 4.53 12.78 5.10
N VAL A 208 3.88 12.82 3.92
CA VAL A 208 2.43 12.68 3.80
C VAL A 208 1.96 11.33 4.34
N ARG A 209 2.65 10.23 4.02
CA ARG A 209 2.28 8.88 4.49
C ARG A 209 2.46 8.66 5.98
N ARG A 210 3.36 9.41 6.64
CA ARG A 210 3.46 9.43 8.10
C ARG A 210 2.27 10.14 8.74
N CYS A 211 1.77 11.21 8.11
CA CYS A 211 0.63 11.96 8.64
C CYS A 211 -0.73 11.31 8.33
N TYR A 212 -0.89 10.70 7.16
CA TYR A 212 -2.17 10.27 6.63
C TYR A 212 -2.19 8.80 6.25
N ALA A 213 -3.29 8.12 6.62
CA ALA A 213 -3.57 6.77 6.16
C ALA A 213 -3.79 6.78 4.64
N LEU A 214 -3.39 5.71 3.96
CA LEU A 214 -3.50 5.61 2.51
C LEU A 214 -4.95 5.75 2.01
N THR A 215 -5.92 5.25 2.78
CA THR A 215 -7.35 5.35 2.47
C THR A 215 -7.85 6.79 2.40
N VAL A 216 -7.27 7.70 3.21
CA VAL A 216 -7.57 9.14 3.18
C VAL A 216 -7.03 9.75 1.89
N ILE A 217 -5.78 9.43 1.52
CA ILE A 217 -5.16 9.92 0.29
C ILE A 217 -5.93 9.45 -0.94
N HIS A 218 -6.29 8.16 -1.00
CA HIS A 218 -7.13 7.62 -2.08
C HIS A 218 -8.48 8.31 -2.17
N ALA A 219 -9.12 8.64 -1.03
CA ALA A 219 -10.37 9.38 -1.06
C ALA A 219 -10.22 10.79 -1.65
N LEU A 220 -9.14 11.51 -1.33
CA LEU A 220 -8.87 12.83 -1.93
C LEU A 220 -8.58 12.76 -3.44
N ILE A 221 -7.91 11.69 -3.88
CA ILE A 221 -7.69 11.42 -5.31
C ILE A 221 -9.02 11.12 -6.01
N ASP A 222 -9.83 10.23 -5.44
CA ASP A 222 -11.11 9.80 -6.02
C ASP A 222 -12.12 10.96 -6.12
N GLU A 223 -12.16 11.86 -5.12
CA GLU A 223 -13.03 13.05 -5.14
C GLU A 223 -12.42 14.21 -5.98
N GLY A 224 -11.27 14.00 -6.64
CA GLY A 224 -10.65 14.96 -7.56
C GLY A 224 -9.98 16.16 -6.90
N VAL A 225 -9.76 16.12 -5.58
CA VAL A 225 -9.03 17.15 -4.82
C VAL A 225 -7.55 17.11 -5.16
N LEU A 226 -6.98 15.91 -5.27
CA LEU A 226 -5.60 15.68 -5.71
C LEU A 226 -5.61 15.02 -7.09
N GLN A 227 -5.02 15.69 -8.09
CA GLN A 227 -4.97 15.23 -9.47
C GLN A 227 -3.53 15.06 -9.97
N ARG A 228 -2.58 15.79 -9.37
CA ARG A 228 -1.17 15.75 -9.75
C ARG A 228 -0.29 15.56 -8.53
N ILE A 229 0.88 14.97 -8.76
CA ILE A 229 1.85 14.70 -7.70
C ILE A 229 2.33 15.98 -6.99
N ASP A 230 2.47 17.10 -7.71
CA ASP A 230 2.88 18.39 -7.15
C ASP A 230 1.84 18.96 -6.18
N GLU A 231 0.58 18.53 -6.27
CA GLU A 231 -0.48 18.98 -5.37
C GLU A 231 -0.38 18.34 -3.97
N LEU A 232 0.48 17.35 -3.78
CA LEU A 232 0.84 16.85 -2.46
C LEU A 232 1.44 17.95 -1.58
N ASP A 233 2.01 18.99 -2.18
CA ASP A 233 2.56 20.12 -1.44
C ASP A 233 1.51 20.91 -0.65
N ARG A 234 0.23 20.75 -1.02
CA ARG A 234 -0.91 21.41 -0.39
C ARG A 234 -1.43 20.66 0.83
N LEU A 235 -1.04 19.40 1.01
CA LEU A 235 -1.46 18.63 2.18
C LEU A 235 -0.74 19.19 3.41
N PRO A 236 -1.49 19.55 4.48
CA PRO A 236 -0.85 20.00 5.71
C PRO A 236 -0.07 18.82 6.31
N VAL A 237 1.24 18.97 6.43
CA VAL A 237 2.10 17.97 7.08
C VAL A 237 2.18 18.36 8.55
N ARG A 238 1.72 17.48 9.43
CA ARG A 238 1.80 17.70 10.87
C ARG A 238 3.13 17.19 11.38
N ASP A 239 3.80 18.00 12.17
CA ASP A 239 5.02 17.63 12.89
C ASP A 239 4.66 16.68 14.03
N HIS A 240 4.34 15.43 13.70
CA HIS A 240 4.25 14.36 14.69
C HIS A 240 5.66 13.89 15.01
N TYR A 241 6.32 14.65 15.88
CA TYR A 241 7.64 14.35 16.44
C TYR A 241 7.68 13.03 17.24
N TYR A 242 6.51 12.45 17.51
CA TYR A 242 6.35 11.16 18.17
C TYR A 242 5.55 10.26 17.23
N GLY A 243 6.02 9.02 17.03
CA GLY A 243 5.47 8.02 16.10
C GLY A 243 4.04 7.56 16.41
N GLY A 244 3.10 8.50 16.46
CA GLY A 244 1.67 8.23 16.46
C GLY A 244 1.25 7.65 15.11
N ALA A 245 0.32 6.71 15.15
CA ALA A 245 -0.28 6.13 13.96
C ALA A 245 -0.79 7.24 13.02
N PRO A 246 -0.74 7.02 11.69
CA PRO A 246 -1.29 7.97 10.73
C PRO A 246 -2.75 8.29 11.07
N LEU A 247 -3.16 9.53 10.80
CA LEU A 247 -4.45 10.04 11.20
C LEU A 247 -5.58 9.15 10.69
N ASN A 248 -6.28 8.49 11.62
CA ASN A 248 -7.43 7.65 11.32
C ASN A 248 -8.68 8.53 11.23
N VAL A 249 -9.04 8.91 10.01
CA VAL A 249 -10.24 9.69 9.70
C VAL A 249 -11.32 8.76 9.16
N ASP A 250 -12.57 8.97 9.57
CA ASP A 250 -13.71 8.32 8.92
C ASP A 250 -13.80 8.80 7.45
N VAL A 251 -13.36 7.92 6.54
CA VAL A 251 -13.25 8.20 5.11
C VAL A 251 -14.61 8.51 4.49
N ALA A 252 -15.70 7.90 4.98
CA ALA A 252 -17.04 8.15 4.45
C ALA A 252 -17.51 9.57 4.80
N ARG A 253 -17.24 10.01 6.03
CA ARG A 253 -17.52 11.40 6.46
C ARG A 253 -16.64 12.39 5.70
N LEU A 254 -15.36 12.09 5.52
CA LEU A 254 -14.45 12.94 4.75
C LEU A 254 -14.95 13.14 3.31
N ARG A 255 -15.30 12.06 2.60
CA ARG A 255 -15.85 12.16 1.23
C ARG A 255 -17.10 13.02 1.19
N SER A 256 -17.99 12.85 2.16
CA SER A 256 -19.23 13.65 2.26
C SER A 256 -18.93 15.13 2.47
N MET A 257 -18.01 15.46 3.37
CA MET A 257 -17.54 16.85 3.61
C MET A 257 -16.95 17.46 2.35
N VAL A 258 -16.03 16.74 1.69
CA VAL A 258 -15.37 17.19 0.45
C VAL A 258 -16.39 17.49 -0.64
N ARG A 259 -17.38 16.61 -0.86
CA ARG A 259 -18.45 16.84 -1.84
C ARG A 259 -19.27 18.08 -1.53
N VAL A 260 -19.64 18.29 -0.27
CA VAL A 260 -20.39 19.48 0.15
C VAL A 260 -19.57 20.75 -0.10
N LEU A 261 -18.29 20.76 0.25
CA LEU A 261 -17.41 21.91 0.02
C LEU A 261 -17.22 22.22 -1.47
N LEU A 262 -16.94 21.19 -2.28
CA LEU A 262 -16.77 21.35 -3.73
C LEU A 262 -18.06 21.83 -4.40
N SER A 263 -19.22 21.28 -4.03
CA SER A 263 -20.53 21.71 -4.55
C SER A 263 -20.91 23.13 -4.13
N ALA A 264 -20.41 23.59 -2.99
CA ALA A 264 -20.56 24.96 -2.53
C ALA A 264 -19.57 25.95 -3.17
N GLY A 265 -18.70 25.49 -4.07
CA GLY A 265 -17.76 26.32 -4.81
C GLY A 265 -16.42 26.58 -4.09
N MET A 266 -16.09 25.79 -3.07
CA MET A 266 -14.77 25.88 -2.44
C MET A 266 -13.67 25.50 -3.45
N PRO A 267 -12.60 26.32 -3.59
CA PRO A 267 -11.47 25.96 -4.43
C PRO A 267 -10.85 24.65 -3.96
N ARG A 268 -10.61 23.72 -4.89
CA ARG A 268 -10.00 22.40 -4.60
C ARG A 268 -8.72 22.50 -3.78
N GLU A 269 -7.95 23.57 -3.98
CA GLU A 269 -6.64 23.78 -3.37
C GLU A 269 -6.72 24.05 -1.87
N LYS A 270 -7.88 24.54 -1.41
CA LYS A 270 -8.18 24.83 -0.01
C LYS A 270 -8.88 23.66 0.70
N VAL A 271 -9.45 22.72 -0.06
CA VAL A 271 -10.16 21.56 0.53
C VAL A 271 -9.28 20.73 1.47
N PRO A 272 -7.99 20.48 1.19
CA PRO A 272 -7.11 19.79 2.12
C PRO A 272 -7.00 20.41 3.52
N ASP A 273 -7.25 21.70 3.68
CA ASP A 273 -7.14 22.41 4.96
C ASP A 273 -8.13 21.86 6.01
N ILE A 274 -9.19 21.15 5.60
CA ILE A 274 -10.08 20.45 6.54
C ILE A 274 -9.36 19.38 7.35
N LEU A 275 -8.26 18.84 6.81
CA LEU A 275 -7.45 17.81 7.45
C LEU A 275 -6.68 18.34 8.66
N ASP A 276 -6.53 19.66 8.81
CA ASP A 276 -6.01 20.26 10.04
C ASP A 276 -6.93 20.05 11.24
N ARG A 277 -8.21 19.74 11.03
CA ARG A 277 -9.18 19.52 12.11
C ARG A 277 -10.13 18.35 11.77
N PRO A 278 -9.65 17.10 11.87
CA PRO A 278 -10.31 15.91 11.33
C PRO A 278 -11.45 15.36 12.18
N TYR A 279 -11.63 15.90 13.39
CA TYR A 279 -12.62 15.43 14.34
C TYR A 279 -13.90 16.25 14.29
N GLY A 280 -15.03 15.55 14.24
CA GLY A 280 -16.36 16.18 14.23
C GLY A 280 -16.82 16.60 12.84
N TYR A 281 -16.38 15.92 11.78
CA TYR A 281 -16.94 16.08 10.44
C TYR A 281 -18.42 15.74 10.41
N ASP A 282 -19.22 16.72 9.97
CA ASP A 282 -20.66 16.61 9.78
C ASP A 282 -21.05 17.33 8.49
N ALA A 283 -21.21 16.54 7.43
CA ALA A 283 -21.55 17.05 6.11
C ALA A 283 -22.99 17.60 6.04
N MET A 284 -23.90 17.05 6.86
CA MET A 284 -25.28 17.53 6.94
C MET A 284 -25.32 18.91 7.59
N GLN A 285 -24.65 19.06 8.72
CA GLN A 285 -24.53 20.35 9.41
C GLN A 285 -23.82 21.39 8.55
N LEU A 286 -22.75 21.00 7.84
CA LEU A 286 -22.05 21.87 6.90
C LEU A 286 -22.98 22.35 5.78
N SER A 287 -23.69 21.42 5.14
CA SER A 287 -24.61 21.74 4.04
C SER A 287 -25.69 22.72 4.48
N ALA A 288 -26.30 22.47 5.64
CA ALA A 288 -27.36 23.30 6.19
C ALA A 288 -26.85 24.72 6.55
N THR A 289 -25.66 24.79 7.14
CA THR A 289 -24.98 26.06 7.45
C THR A 289 -24.65 26.86 6.18
N LEU A 290 -24.13 26.20 5.13
CA LEU A 290 -23.80 26.86 3.86
C LEU A 290 -25.05 27.34 3.12
N MET A 291 -26.16 26.59 3.17
CA MET A 291 -27.45 27.04 2.63
C MET A 291 -27.95 28.31 3.34
N LEU A 292 -27.89 28.33 4.67
CA LEU A 292 -28.27 29.49 5.49
C LEU A 292 -27.39 30.71 5.20
N LEU A 293 -26.07 30.54 5.02
CA LEU A 293 -25.16 31.63 4.70
C LEU A 293 -25.38 32.17 3.28
N ARG A 294 -25.63 31.28 2.32
CA ARG A 294 -25.99 31.66 0.95
C ARG A 294 -27.30 32.44 0.88
N ALA A 295 -28.31 32.04 1.66
CA ALA A 295 -29.56 32.78 1.79
C ALA A 295 -29.37 34.20 2.38
N ARG A 296 -28.29 34.41 3.13
CA ARG A 296 -27.89 35.73 3.68
C ARG A 296 -26.98 36.53 2.76
N GLY A 297 -26.76 36.08 1.52
CA GLY A 297 -25.92 36.76 0.52
C GLY A 297 -24.42 36.51 0.66
N LEU A 298 -24.00 35.59 1.54
CA LEU A 298 -22.60 35.20 1.67
C LEU A 298 -22.31 34.04 0.71
N VAL A 299 -21.61 34.35 -0.39
CA VAL A 299 -21.33 33.38 -1.47
C VAL A 299 -19.88 32.90 -1.46
N ASP A 300 -18.97 33.64 -0.82
CA ASP A 300 -17.55 33.27 -0.75
C ASP A 300 -17.28 32.26 0.37
N VAL A 301 -17.37 30.98 0.01
CA VAL A 301 -17.12 29.83 0.91
C VAL A 301 -15.65 29.76 1.34
N ALA A 302 -14.71 30.18 0.49
CA ALA A 302 -13.28 30.15 0.81
C ALA A 302 -12.94 31.18 1.88
N GLY A 303 -13.38 32.43 1.70
CA GLY A 303 -13.21 33.48 2.72
C GLY A 303 -13.91 33.16 4.04
N LEU A 304 -15.09 32.51 3.97
CA LEU A 304 -15.80 31.97 5.12
C LEU A 304 -14.98 30.92 5.88
N PHE A 305 -14.38 30.00 5.14
CA PHE A 305 -13.53 28.95 5.68
C PHE A 305 -12.28 29.53 6.35
N ASP A 306 -11.59 30.47 5.71
CA ASP A 306 -10.41 31.11 6.27
C ASP A 306 -10.75 31.90 7.56
N ALA A 307 -11.95 32.51 7.63
CA ALA A 307 -12.37 33.29 8.80
C ALA A 307 -12.87 32.45 9.98
N VAL A 308 -13.54 31.32 9.72
CA VAL A 308 -14.32 30.59 10.73
C VAL A 308 -13.86 29.14 10.92
N GLY A 309 -13.21 28.56 9.91
CA GLY A 309 -12.63 27.22 9.95
C GLY A 309 -13.63 26.14 10.32
N GLU A 310 -13.28 25.30 11.31
CA GLU A 310 -14.10 24.13 11.71
C GLU A 310 -15.48 24.47 12.27
N ARG A 311 -15.68 25.72 12.68
CA ARG A 311 -16.97 26.13 13.22
C ARG A 311 -18.08 26.05 12.17
N LEU A 312 -17.73 26.10 10.88
CA LEU A 312 -18.66 25.89 9.76
C LEU A 312 -19.47 24.58 9.85
N TRP A 313 -18.90 23.53 10.46
CA TRP A 313 -19.56 22.23 10.60
C TRP A 313 -19.67 21.73 12.03
N ARG A 314 -19.16 22.47 13.02
CA ARG A 314 -19.34 22.17 14.45
C ARG A 314 -20.48 22.97 15.10
N VAL A 315 -20.79 24.14 14.58
CA VAL A 315 -21.75 25.06 15.21
C VAL A 315 -23.12 24.92 14.52
N GLY A 316 -24.12 24.51 15.31
CA GLY A 316 -25.52 24.43 14.88
C GLY A 316 -26.05 25.76 14.33
N GLU A 317 -26.98 25.69 13.37
CA GLU A 317 -27.55 26.86 12.66
C GLU A 317 -28.01 27.99 13.60
N GLU A 318 -28.56 27.60 14.75
CA GLU A 318 -29.15 28.51 15.74
C GLU A 318 -28.13 29.45 16.38
N ARG A 319 -26.86 29.06 16.39
CA ARG A 319 -25.76 29.85 16.97
C ARG A 319 -25.09 30.76 15.94
N TRP A 320 -25.49 30.74 14.67
CA TRP A 320 -24.95 31.64 13.63
C TRP A 320 -25.64 33.01 13.68
N PRO A 321 -24.99 34.07 14.19
CA PRO A 321 -25.63 35.35 14.47
C PRO A 321 -26.41 35.92 13.28
N ARG A 322 -27.65 36.36 13.51
CA ARG A 322 -28.51 36.96 12.47
C ARG A 322 -27.90 38.19 11.76
N LYS A 323 -26.87 38.82 12.34
CA LYS A 323 -26.25 40.07 11.86
C LYS A 323 -25.27 39.92 10.68
N PHE A 324 -25.10 38.73 10.11
CA PHE A 324 -24.19 38.50 8.97
C PHE A 324 -24.56 39.25 7.68
N GLY A 325 -25.74 39.88 7.58
CA GLY A 325 -26.24 40.50 6.34
C GLY A 325 -26.16 42.02 6.22
N GLN A 326 -25.53 42.77 7.14
CA GLN A 326 -25.63 44.26 7.14
C GLN A 326 -24.33 45.05 6.90
N SER A 327 -23.16 44.41 6.85
CA SER A 327 -21.93 45.14 6.54
C SER A 327 -20.94 44.18 5.94
N GLY A 328 -20.49 44.44 4.71
CA GLY A 328 -19.47 43.66 3.99
C GLY A 328 -18.08 43.70 4.62
N LYS A 329 -17.98 43.81 5.94
CA LYS A 329 -16.74 43.76 6.71
C LYS A 329 -16.86 42.74 7.85
N TRP A 330 -16.13 41.66 7.67
CA TRP A 330 -15.87 40.63 8.67
C TRP A 330 -15.20 41.24 9.90
N ASN A 331 -15.79 41.07 11.09
CA ASN A 331 -15.11 41.36 12.35
C ASN A 331 -15.06 40.06 13.17
N ALA A 332 -13.96 39.30 13.01
CA ALA A 332 -13.74 37.98 13.59
C ALA A 332 -13.77 37.93 15.14
N ARG A 333 -13.89 39.08 15.81
CA ARG A 333 -13.86 39.17 17.29
C ARG A 333 -15.14 38.70 17.98
N GLY A 334 -16.28 38.63 17.29
CA GLY A 334 -17.57 38.31 17.90
C GLY A 334 -17.77 36.84 18.31
N LEU A 335 -16.96 35.92 17.77
CA LEU A 335 -17.03 34.48 18.06
C LEU A 335 -15.80 33.99 18.86
N SER A 336 -14.85 34.86 19.21
CA SER A 336 -13.70 34.49 20.05
C SER A 336 -14.03 34.49 21.55
N GLN A 337 -15.20 34.97 21.93
CA GLN A 337 -15.67 35.03 23.31
C GLN A 337 -17.08 34.44 23.40
N ARG A 338 -17.20 33.11 23.34
CA ARG A 338 -18.24 32.29 24.01
C ARG A 338 -18.19 30.85 23.55
#